data_AF-K9TGI0-F1
#
_entry.id   AF-K9TGI0-F1
#
_cell.length_a   1.000
_cell.length_b   1.000
_cell.length_c   1.000
_cell.angle_alpha   90.00
_cell.angle_beta   90.00
_cell.angle_gamma   90.00
#
_symmetry.space_group_name_H-M   'P 1'
#
loop_
_entity.id
_entity.type
_entity.pdbx_description
1 polymer ?
#
loop_
_entity_poly.entity_id
_entity_poly.type
_entity_poly.pdbx_seq_one_letter_code
_entity_poly.pdbx_strand_id
1 'polypeptide(L)' 'MTVTIVKVPSTWMVLLPGNRWVNLALIADVQMSDKACQAFVTWASGESDIFLGEQAVQLVEALAESRNAIEERVSKILNP' A
#
# COMPACT_ATOMS: atom_id res chain seq x y z
N MET A 1 33.87 3.39 -8.48
CA MET A 1 32.78 2.54 -7.96
C MET A 1 31.48 3.21 -8.36
N THR A 2 30.78 2.67 -9.35
CA THR A 2 29.63 3.35 -9.97
C THR A 2 28.38 3.03 -9.17
N VAL A 3 27.80 4.03 -8.51
CA VAL A 3 26.50 3.89 -7.83
C VAL A 3 25.42 3.96 -8.90
N THR A 4 24.84 2.83 -9.25
CA THR A 4 23.69 2.77 -10.15
C THR A 4 22.43 3.01 -9.33
N ILE A 5 21.87 4.21 -9.42
CA ILE A 5 20.59 4.53 -8.80
C ILE A 5 19.49 3.92 -9.67
N VAL A 6 18.91 2.81 -9.22
CA VAL A 6 17.73 2.20 -9.85
C VAL A 6 16.51 3.01 -9.44
N LYS A 7 15.99 3.85 -10.34
CA LYS A 7 14.70 4.52 -10.15
C LYS A 7 13.59 3.49 -10.37
N VAL A 8 13.02 2.98 -9.28
CA VAL A 8 11.80 2.15 -9.35
C VAL A 8 10.59 3.08 -9.46
N PRO A 9 9.82 3.05 -10.56
CA PRO A 9 8.57 3.77 -10.65
C PRO A 9 7.49 2.91 -10.00
N SER A 10 7.18 3.15 -8.73
CA SER A 10 5.97 2.56 -8.15
C SER A 10 5.65 3.17 -6.79
N THR A 11 5.36 4.47 -6.79
CA THR A 11 4.48 5.01 -5.76
C THR A 11 3.08 4.49 -6.08
N TRP A 12 2.67 3.36 -5.52
CA TRP A 12 1.29 2.90 -5.68
C TRP A 12 0.39 3.90 -4.96
N MET A 13 -0.49 4.53 -5.73
CA MET A 13 -1.47 5.46 -5.21
C MET A 13 -2.87 4.90 -5.42
N VAL A 14 -3.71 5.01 -4.39
CA VAL A 14 -5.13 4.67 -4.45
C VAL A 14 -5.95 5.93 -4.21
N LEU A 15 -6.99 6.13 -5.03
CA LEU A 15 -7.99 7.16 -4.79
C LEU A 15 -9.12 6.56 -3.98
N LEU A 16 -9.22 6.95 -2.71
CA LEU A 16 -10.29 6.50 -1.83
C LEU A 16 -11.57 7.33 -2.05
N PRO A 17 -12.74 6.79 -1.69
CA PRO A 17 -14.01 7.53 -1.68
C PRO A 17 -13.87 8.84 -0.92
N GLY A 18 -14.41 9.93 -1.48
CA GLY A 18 -14.21 11.28 -0.95
C GLY A 18 -12.99 12.01 -1.50
N ASN A 19 -12.45 11.56 -2.64
CA ASN A 19 -11.33 12.19 -3.37
C ASN A 19 -10.02 12.29 -2.58
N ARG A 20 -9.76 11.32 -1.69
CA ARG A 20 -8.51 11.25 -0.91
C ARG A 20 -7.52 10.33 -1.60
N TRP A 21 -6.41 10.89 -2.09
CA TRP A 21 -5.29 10.10 -2.58
C TRP A 21 -4.43 9.58 -1.42
N VAL A 22 -4.13 8.29 -1.43
CA VAL A 22 -3.24 7.63 -0.47
C VAL A 22 -2.06 7.02 -1.19
N ASN A 23 -0.86 7.33 -0.71
CA ASN A 23 0.38 6.70 -1.16
C ASN A 23 0.67 5.48 -0.29
N LEU A 24 0.55 4.29 -0.87
CA LEU A 24 0.72 3.02 -0.15
C LEU A 24 2.15 2.79 0.33
N ALA A 25 3.15 3.42 -0.29
CA ALA A 25 4.54 3.33 0.15
C ALA A 25 4.80 4.06 1.47
N LEU A 26 3.88 4.92 1.91
CA LEU A 26 3.97 5.60 3.21
C LEU A 26 3.30 4.82 4.33
N ILE A 27 2.68 3.67 4.03
CA ILE A 27 2.04 2.83 5.04
C ILE A 27 3.08 1.87 5.62
N ALA A 28 3.23 1.91 6.94
CA ALA A 28 4.13 1.01 7.68
C ALA A 28 3.41 -0.25 8.14
N ASP A 29 2.17 -0.11 8.64
CA ASP A 29 1.35 -1.23 9.12
C ASP A 29 -0.14 -0.96 8.87
N VAL A 30 -0.91 -2.03 8.65
CA VAL A 30 -2.38 -1.98 8.56
C VAL A 30 -2.99 -3.10 9.36
N GLN A 31 -3.90 -2.74 10.27
CA GLN A 31 -4.67 -3.69 11.07
C GLN A 31 -6.15 -3.58 10.72
N MET A 32 -6.75 -4.72 10.41
CA MET A 32 -8.15 -4.83 10.02
C MET A 32 -9.03 -5.32 11.16
N SER A 33 -10.21 -4.74 11.27
CA SER A 33 -11.27 -5.21 12.15
C SER A 33 -12.50 -5.64 11.34
N ASP A 34 -12.68 -6.95 11.20
CA ASP A 34 -13.78 -7.57 10.43
C ASP A 34 -15.16 -7.22 10.98
N LYS A 35 -15.25 -6.96 12.29
CA LYS A 35 -16.53 -6.65 12.96
C LYS A 35 -17.05 -5.24 12.66
N ALA A 36 -16.19 -4.34 12.20
CA ALA A 36 -16.53 -2.92 12.06
C ALA A 36 -16.16 -2.31 10.71
N CYS A 37 -15.64 -3.11 9.76
CA CYS A 37 -15.12 -2.63 8.47
C CYS A 37 -14.16 -1.43 8.67
N GLN A 38 -13.18 -1.60 9.55
CA GLN A 38 -12.21 -0.55 9.88
C GLN A 38 -10.81 -1.03 9.52
N ALA A 39 -10.00 -0.11 8.99
CA ALA A 39 -8.58 -0.28 8.80
C ALA A 39 -7.83 0.78 9.62
N PHE A 40 -7.04 0.31 10.59
CA PHE A 40 -6.10 1.14 11.35
C PHE A 40 -4.79 1.16 10.60
N VAL A 41 -4.38 2.33 10.12
CA VAL A 41 -3.19 2.52 9.32
C VAL A 41 -2.16 3.23 10.16
N THR A 42 -0.97 2.66 10.28
CA THR A 42 0.19 3.35 10.82
C THR A 42 1.06 3.78 9.65
N TRP A 43 1.32 5.08 9.56
CA TRP A 43 2.17 5.68 8.54
C TRP A 43 3.65 5.52 8.90
N ALA A 44 4.53 5.61 7.91
CA ALA A 44 5.98 5.58 8.09
C ALA A 44 6.51 6.74 8.95
N SER A 45 5.73 7.83 9.07
CA SER A 45 6.01 8.92 10.02
C SER A 45 5.77 8.53 11.49
N GLY A 46 5.08 7.42 11.74
CA GLY A 46 4.61 6.99 13.07
C GLY A 46 3.23 7.50 13.44
N GLU A 47 2.61 8.34 12.61
CA GLU A 47 1.22 8.77 12.78
C GLU A 47 0.24 7.62 12.47
N SER A 48 -0.96 7.66 13.05
CA SER A 48 -1.98 6.65 12.79
C SER A 48 -3.30 7.29 12.34
N ASP A 49 -3.93 6.66 11.35
CA ASP A 49 -5.26 7.02 10.84
C ASP A 49 -6.22 5.83 10.91
N ILE A 50 -7.51 6.13 10.95
CA ILE A 50 -8.58 5.13 10.87
C ILE A 50 -9.38 5.38 9.59
N PHE A 51 -9.43 4.35 8.74
CA PHE A 51 -10.29 4.31 7.56
C PHE A 51 -11.50 3.42 7.85
N LEU A 52 -12.66 3.82 7.33
CA LEU A 52 -13.95 3.19 7.64
C LEU A 52 -14.68 2.78 6.36
N GLY A 53 -15.45 1.70 6.45
CA GLY A 53 -16.37 1.25 5.40
C GLY A 53 -15.66 1.02 4.08
N GLU A 54 -16.18 1.62 3.00
CA GLU A 54 -15.65 1.47 1.65
C GLU A 54 -14.20 1.95 1.50
N GLN A 55 -13.78 2.98 2.24
CA GLN A 55 -12.39 3.44 2.24
C GLN A 55 -11.45 2.36 2.80
N ALA A 56 -11.87 1.65 3.86
CA ALA A 56 -11.08 0.59 4.44
C ALA A 56 -10.94 -0.60 3.47
N VAL A 57 -12.03 -0.96 2.80
CA VAL A 57 -12.05 -2.05 1.81
C VAL A 57 -11.13 -1.74 0.63
N GLN A 58 -11.31 -0.59 -0.03
CA GLN A 58 -10.49 -0.22 -1.20
C GLN A 58 -9.01 -0.07 -0.86
N LEU A 59 -8.68 0.44 0.34
CA LEU A 59 -7.30 0.55 0.78
C LEU A 59 -6.63 -0.81 0.90
N VAL A 60 -7.33 -1.79 1.47
CA VAL A 60 -6.80 -3.13 1.72
C VAL A 60 -6.68 -3.92 0.41
N GLU A 61 -7.66 -3.78 -0.48
CA GLU A 61 -7.59 -4.35 -1.84
C GLU A 61 -6.39 -3.80 -2.60
N ALA A 62 -6.20 -2.47 -2.60
CA ALA A 62 -5.06 -1.83 -3.27
C ALA A 62 -3.70 -2.27 -2.68
N LEU A 63 -3.63 -2.50 -1.36
CA LEU A 63 -2.44 -3.05 -0.72
C LEU A 63 -2.15 -4.48 -1.19
N ALA A 64 -3.17 -5.35 -1.22
CA ALA A 64 -3.02 -6.72 -1.70
C ALA A 64 -2.59 -6.76 -3.18
N GLU A 65 -3.19 -5.95 -4.04
CA GLU A 65 -2.82 -5.82 -5.45
C GLU A 65 -1.37 -5.35 -5.62
N SER A 66 -0.96 -4.32 -4.87
CA SER A 66 0.40 -3.80 -4.93
C SER A 66 1.43 -4.85 -4.52
N ARG A 67 1.14 -5.63 -3.47
CA ARG A 67 1.99 -6.72 -3.00
C ARG A 67 2.12 -7.82 -4.06
N ASN A 68 1.01 -8.26 -4.64
CA ASN A 68 1.02 -9.29 -5.68
C ASN A 68 1.84 -8.83 -6.90
N ALA A 69 1.72 -7.57 -7.31
CA ALA A 69 2.49 -7.01 -8.42
C ALA A 69 4.00 -6.95 -8.12
N ILE A 70 4.39 -6.67 -6.87
CA ILE A 70 5.79 -6.71 -6.43
C ILE A 70 6.30 -8.16 -6.45
N GLU A 71 5.56 -9.09 -5.87
CA GLU A 71 5.94 -10.51 -5.82
C GLU A 71 6.10 -11.10 -7.23
N GLU A 72 5.20 -10.78 -8.16
CA GLU A 72 5.31 -11.20 -9.56
C GLU A 72 6.56 -10.64 -10.24
N ARG A 73 6.86 -9.35 -10.04
CA ARG A 73 8.07 -8.72 -10.58
C ARG A 73 9.34 -9.33 -10.02
N VAL A 74 9.40 -9.57 -8.72
CA VAL A 74 10.54 -10.22 -8.05
C VAL A 74 10.72 -11.64 -8.58
N SER A 75 9.64 -12.40 -8.76
CA SER A 75 9.69 -13.75 -9.32
C SER A 75 10.28 -13.78 -10.73
N LYS A 76 9.87 -12.86 -11.61
CA LYS A 76 10.43 -12.73 -12.98
C LYS A 76 11.90 -12.36 -13.00
N ILE A 77 12.38 -11.60 -12.02
CA ILE A 77 13.80 -11.23 -11.92
C ILE A 77 14.63 -12.43 -11.44
N LEU A 78 14.10 -13.22 -10.51
CA LEU A 78 14.80 -14.37 -9.93
C LEU A 78 14.76 -15.61 -10.83
N ASN A 79 13.73 -15.75 -11.66
CA ASN A 79 13.55 -16.86 -12.62
C ASN A 79 13.32 -16.29 -14.04
N PRO A 80 14.37 -15.79 -14.71
CA PRO A 80 14.27 -15.17 -16.04
C PRO A 80 13.93 -16.15 -17.17
#